data_AF-A0A2S7YS79-F1
#
_entry.id   AF-A0A2S7YS79-F1
#
_cell.length_a   1.000
_cell.length_b   1.000
_cell.length_c   1.000
_cell.angle_alpha   90.00
_cell.angle_beta   90.00
_cell.angle_gamma   90.00
#
_symmetry.space_group_name_H-M   'P 1'
#
loop_
_entity.id
_entity.type
_entity.pdbx_description
1 polymer ?
#
loop_
_entity_poly.entity_id
_entity_poly.type
_entity_poly.pdbx_seq_one_letter_code
_entity_poly.pdbx_strand_id
1 'polypeptide(L)' 'MDFEENQVPEAILDKLTKVCTCRSITRKTIKEAILNGAHTFPEVKEATRAGTGACGGKGCGPRIVKLLAEMKEQGKI' A
#
# COMPACT_ATOMS: atom_id res chain seq x y z
N MET A 1 -35.78 -13.34 4.94
CA MET A 1 -34.95 -12.71 3.90
C MET A 1 -33.66 -12.35 4.60
N ASP A 2 -32.80 -13.34 4.74
CA ASP A 2 -31.49 -13.20 5.34
C ASP A 2 -30.65 -12.42 4.34
N PHE A 3 -30.44 -11.14 4.63
CA PHE A 3 -29.52 -10.30 3.88
C PHE A 3 -28.12 -10.83 4.18
N GLU A 4 -27.57 -11.64 3.27
CA GLU A 4 -26.22 -12.16 3.37
C GLU A 4 -25.23 -11.00 3.58
N GLU A 5 -24.60 -10.99 4.74
CA GLU A 5 -23.59 -10.00 5.09
C GLU A 5 -22.33 -10.29 4.27
N ASN A 6 -22.21 -9.59 3.15
CA ASN A 6 -21.12 -9.77 2.17
C ASN A 6 -19.80 -9.22 2.75
N GLN A 7 -19.16 -10.03 3.58
CA GLN A 7 -17.86 -9.74 4.19
C GLN A 7 -16.75 -9.93 3.14
N VAL A 8 -16.38 -8.82 2.49
CA VAL A 8 -15.29 -8.78 1.52
C VAL A 8 -13.95 -9.03 2.24
N PRO A 9 -13.14 -10.03 1.83
CA PRO A 9 -11.85 -10.28 2.45
C PRO A 9 -10.90 -9.08 2.30
N GLU A 10 -10.14 -8.73 3.35
CA GLU A 10 -9.16 -7.63 3.33
C GLU A 10 -8.17 -7.75 2.16
N ALA A 11 -7.81 -8.98 1.79
CA ALA A 11 -6.93 -9.27 0.66
C ALA A 11 -7.49 -8.84 -0.71
N ILE A 12 -8.82 -8.81 -0.87
CA ILE A 12 -9.48 -8.29 -2.07
C ILE A 12 -9.43 -6.76 -2.07
N LEU A 13 -9.66 -6.14 -0.92
CA LEU A 13 -9.60 -4.69 -0.76
C LEU A 13 -8.21 -4.13 -1.05
N ASP A 14 -7.15 -4.84 -0.64
CA ASP A 14 -5.75 -4.49 -0.94
C ASP A 14 -5.42 -4.48 -2.43
N LYS A 15 -6.02 -5.39 -3.20
CA LYS A 15 -5.84 -5.47 -4.66
C LYS A 15 -6.53 -4.32 -5.38
N LEU A 16 -7.68 -3.88 -4.87
CA LEU A 16 -8.50 -2.83 -5.49
C LEU A 16 -8.09 -1.42 -5.06
N THR A 17 -7.59 -1.27 -3.83
CA THR A 17 -7.24 0.02 -3.25
C THR A 17 -5.95 0.55 -3.86
N LYS A 18 -6.05 1.65 -4.62
CA LYS A 18 -4.90 2.36 -5.18
C LYS A 18 -4.32 3.31 -4.12
N VAL A 19 -3.07 3.09 -3.74
CA VAL A 19 -2.34 4.00 -2.84
C VAL A 19 -1.74 5.16 -3.61
N CYS A 20 -1.20 4.91 -4.81
CA CYS A 20 -0.74 5.94 -5.72
C CYS A 20 -1.70 6.08 -6.90
N THR A 21 -2.53 7.12 -6.88
CA THR A 21 -3.47 7.40 -8.00
C THR A 21 -2.74 7.81 -9.27
N CYS A 22 -1.71 8.66 -9.15
CA CYS A 22 -0.91 9.16 -10.28
C CYS A 22 -0.18 8.06 -11.06
N ARG A 23 0.07 6.92 -10.42
CA ARG A 23 0.87 5.82 -10.96
C ARG A 23 0.13 4.47 -10.91
N SER A 24 -1.15 4.50 -10.57
CA SER A 24 -2.03 3.33 -10.41
C SER A 24 -1.43 2.19 -9.57
N ILE A 25 -0.64 2.50 -8.54
CA ILE A 25 -0.03 1.50 -7.65
C ILE A 25 -1.02 1.14 -6.56
N THR A 26 -1.25 -0.15 -6.37
CA THR A 26 -2.20 -0.71 -5.39
C THR A 26 -1.54 -0.93 -4.04
N ARG A 27 -2.34 -1.02 -2.97
CA ARG A 27 -1.88 -1.29 -1.62
C ARG A 27 -1.18 -2.65 -1.56
N LYS A 28 -1.69 -3.65 -2.31
CA LYS A 28 -1.03 -4.95 -2.49
C LYS A 28 0.41 -4.82 -2.96
N THR A 29 0.67 -4.07 -4.04
CA THR A 29 2.04 -3.91 -4.57
C THR A 29 2.99 -3.28 -3.55
N ILE A 30 2.48 -2.32 -2.75
CA ILE A 30 3.28 -1.70 -1.70
C ILE A 30 3.57 -2.68 -0.57
N LYS A 31 2.57 -3.43 -0.09
CA LYS A 31 2.78 -4.49 0.90
C LYS A 31 3.76 -5.55 0.39
N GLU A 32 3.65 -5.97 -0.87
CA GLU A 32 4.58 -6.91 -1.50
C GLU A 32 6.00 -6.35 -1.52
N ALA A 33 6.21 -5.08 -1.90
CA ALA A 33 7.53 -4.46 -1.86
C ALA A 33 8.12 -4.45 -0.45
N ILE A 34 7.29 -4.13 0.56
CA ILE A 34 7.70 -4.13 1.97
C ILE A 34 8.13 -5.52 2.43
N LEU A 35 7.36 -6.56 2.06
CA LEU A 35 7.69 -7.95 2.37
C LEU A 35 8.94 -8.46 1.64
N ASN A 36 9.26 -7.89 0.47
CA ASN A 36 10.49 -8.20 -0.27
C ASN A 36 11.75 -7.49 0.31
N GLY A 37 11.61 -6.71 1.38
CA GLY A 37 12.73 -6.07 2.07
C GLY A 37 12.73 -4.54 2.01
N ALA A 38 11.72 -3.90 1.42
CA ALA A 38 11.63 -2.45 1.37
C ALA A 38 11.02 -1.88 2.67
N HIS A 39 11.85 -1.67 3.70
CA HIS A 39 11.40 -1.26 5.03
C HIS A 39 11.36 0.26 5.24
N THR A 40 11.77 1.04 4.26
CA THR A 40 11.76 2.51 4.31
C THR A 40 11.03 3.12 3.12
N PHE A 41 10.57 4.36 3.28
CA PHE A 41 9.93 5.12 2.19
C PHE A 41 10.77 5.20 0.90
N PRO A 42 12.09 5.53 0.93
CA PRO A 42 12.92 5.52 -0.28
C PRO A 42 13.03 4.14 -0.92
N GLU A 43 13.18 3.06 -0.15
CA GLU A 43 13.23 1.70 -0.71
C GLU A 43 11.90 1.31 -1.36
N VAL A 44 10.77 1.62 -0.72
CA VAL A 44 9.45 1.39 -1.31
C VAL A 44 9.27 2.22 -2.58
N LYS A 45 9.80 3.44 -2.60
CA LYS A 45 9.79 4.32 -3.78
C LYS A 45 10.64 3.74 -4.91
N GLU A 46 11.79 3.15 -4.63
CA GLU A 46 12.61 2.47 -5.65
C GLU A 46 11.91 1.21 -6.16
N ALA A 47 11.41 0.36 -5.25
CA ALA A 47 10.78 -0.91 -5.59
C ALA A 47 9.45 -0.75 -6.36
N THR A 48 8.61 0.22 -5.98
CA THR A 48 7.25 0.38 -6.55
C THR A 48 7.10 1.59 -7.47
N ARG A 49 8.10 2.49 -7.51
CA ARG A 49 8.05 3.79 -8.18
C ARG A 49 6.95 4.73 -7.62
N ALA A 50 6.27 4.36 -6.54
CA ALA A 50 5.27 5.19 -5.91
C ALA A 50 5.90 6.49 -5.37
N GLY A 51 5.29 7.64 -5.69
CA GLY A 51 5.81 8.94 -5.28
C GLY A 51 6.87 9.56 -6.20
N THR A 52 7.22 8.90 -7.30
CA THR A 52 7.96 9.53 -8.42
C THR A 52 7.02 10.20 -9.43
N GLY A 53 5.72 10.24 -9.14
CA GLY A 53 4.61 10.81 -9.94
C GLY A 53 4.77 12.27 -10.32
N ALA A 54 3.94 12.73 -11.27
CA ALA A 54 3.70 14.17 -11.49
C ALA A 54 3.26 14.89 -10.20
N CYS A 55 2.61 14.16 -9.29
CA CYS A 55 2.21 14.63 -7.97
C CYS A 55 3.34 14.64 -6.91
N GLY A 56 4.56 14.21 -7.27
CA GLY A 56 5.74 14.26 -6.39
C GLY A 56 5.64 13.47 -5.08
N GLY A 57 4.71 12.51 -4.98
CA GLY A 57 4.51 11.75 -3.76
C GLY A 57 3.66 12.42 -2.68
N LYS A 58 3.08 13.60 -2.94
CA LYS A 58 2.24 14.30 -1.96
C LYS A 58 1.05 13.47 -1.45
N GLY A 59 0.40 12.71 -2.34
CA GLY A 59 -0.77 11.89 -1.98
C GLY A 59 -0.44 10.51 -1.43
N CYS A 60 0.56 9.83 -2.01
CA CYS A 60 0.91 8.46 -1.63
C CYS A 60 1.97 8.39 -0.53
N GLY A 61 2.85 9.39 -0.40
CA GLY A 61 3.90 9.46 0.61
C GLY A 61 3.42 9.21 2.04
N PRO A 62 2.49 10.03 2.58
CA PRO A 62 1.98 9.83 3.93
C PRO A 62 1.26 8.48 4.10
N ARG A 63 0.59 7.98 3.05
CA ARG A 63 -0.08 6.67 3.07
C ARG A 63 0.91 5.52 3.17
N ILE A 64 2.03 5.61 2.46
CA ILE A 64 3.10 4.60 2.47
C ILE A 64 3.81 4.59 3.82
N VAL A 65 4.12 5.76 4.37
CA VAL A 65 4.74 5.87 5.70
C VAL A 65 3.82 5.27 6.77
N LYS A 66 2.52 5.58 6.72
CA LYS A 66 1.54 4.96 7.62
C LYS A 66 1.51 3.44 7.46
N LEU A 67 1.51 2.93 6.22
CA LEU A 67 1.50 1.49 5.96
C LEU A 67 2.75 0.79 6.50
N LEU A 68 3.93 1.41 6.34
CA LEU A 68 5.19 0.92 6.89
C LEU A 68 5.14 0.84 8.42
N ALA A 69 4.62 1.87 9.08
CA ALA A 69 4.42 1.87 10.53
C ALA A 69 3.47 0.74 10.96
N GLU A 70 2.30 0.63 10.32
CA GLU A 70 1.32 -0.44 10.59
C GLU A 70 1.95 -1.83 10.43
N MET A 71 2.77 -2.06 9.38
CA MET A 71 3.41 -3.35 9.15
C MET A 71 4.51 -3.67 10.17
N LYS A 72 5.20 -2.64 10.65
CA LYS A 72 6.20 -2.75 11.72
C LYS A 72 5.56 -3.04 13.08
N GLU A 73 4.45 -2.36 13.39
CA GLU A 73 3.64 -2.62 14.59
C GLU A 73 3.02 -4.02 14.57
N GLN A 74 2.66 -4.52 13.38
CA GLN A 74 2.17 -5.89 13.19
C GLN A 74 3.27 -6.96 13.20
N GLY A 75 4.55 -6.58 13.39
CA GLY A 75 5.68 -7.51 13.42
C GLY A 75 5.90 -8.27 12.10
N LYS A 76 5.41 -7.73 10.97
CA LYS A 76 5.60 -8.33 9.63
C LYS A 76 6.96 -7.97 9.03
N ILE A 77 7.61 -6.94 9.58
CA ILE A 77 8.92 -6.42 9.20
C ILE A 77 9.65 -5.87 10.42
#